data_AF-A0AAV9S9W7-F1
#
_entry.id   AF-A0AAV9S9W7-F1
#
_cell.length_a   1.000
_cell.length_b   1.000
_cell.length_c   1.000
_cell.angle_alpha   90.00
_cell.angle_beta   90.00
_cell.angle_gamma   90.00
#
_symmetry.space_group_name_H-M   'P 1'
#
loop_
_entity.id
_entity.type
_entity.pdbx_description
1 polymer ?
#
loop_
_entity_poly.entity_id
_entity_poly.type
_entity_poly.pdbx_seq_one_letter_code
_entity_poly.pdbx_strand_id
1 'polypeptide(L)'
;MENEAQEKRGILALKYITENNSVTDWDELEKLWHHAFYNELCVAPEEHPVLLSDAAITPNVCREKKTQILFEAFNVPALYMANQSVLSLFSSGRTTGIELESGDGLSHTVPIYEGYGLPLTEYLIRILTERGYYFRTTAEREIVRDMKEKLCYVALDFEQEMQTAASSSSLGKIYELPDGQEVTISNERFRCPEAFFQPSFIGEESLGVHENVYNSIMKCDVDIRRDLYSNILLSGGSTMFPGFTDRMQREVTALAPSAVKIKSGDEAQNPEEEEIQTVNEEASNRLKSDCRLIQILRGTS
;
A
#
# COMPACT_ATOMS: atom_id res chain seq x y z
N MET A 1 -13.94 -0.69 11.63
CA MET A 1 -14.65 0.50 11.11
C MET A 1 -14.74 0.52 9.58
N GLU A 2 -13.67 0.20 8.85
CA GLU A 2 -13.67 0.19 7.38
C GLU A 2 -14.77 -0.72 6.80
N ASN A 3 -14.87 -1.98 7.23
CA ASN A 3 -15.91 -2.90 6.73
C ASN A 3 -17.35 -2.42 7.03
N GLU A 4 -17.66 -2.00 8.25
CA GLU A 4 -19.03 -1.55 8.62
C GLU A 4 -19.41 -0.20 7.99
N ALA A 5 -18.46 0.74 7.90
CA ALA A 5 -18.68 2.02 7.23
C ALA A 5 -18.81 1.82 5.71
N GLN A 6 -18.03 0.91 5.13
CA GLN A 6 -18.12 0.52 3.72
C GLN A 6 -19.44 -0.19 3.41
N GLU A 7 -19.94 -1.05 4.30
CA GLU A 7 -21.26 -1.68 4.18
C GLU A 7 -22.40 -0.66 4.22
N LYS A 8 -22.24 0.42 5.00
CA LYS A 8 -23.25 1.49 5.15
C LYS A 8 -22.97 2.71 4.28
N ARG A 9 -22.08 2.63 3.29
CA ARG A 9 -21.69 3.74 2.39
C ARG A 9 -22.85 4.37 1.61
N GLY A 10 -23.96 3.66 1.43
CA GLY A 10 -25.16 4.18 0.77
C GLY A 10 -25.92 5.22 1.59
N ILE A 11 -25.67 5.29 2.91
CA ILE A 11 -26.33 6.20 3.85
C ILE A 11 -25.33 7.05 4.65
N LEU A 12 -24.03 6.83 4.46
CA LEU A 12 -22.94 7.54 5.15
C LEU A 12 -22.05 8.28 4.13
N ALA A 13 -21.65 9.49 4.46
CA ALA A 13 -20.60 10.19 3.73
C ALA A 13 -19.24 9.72 4.24
N LEU A 14 -18.54 8.92 3.44
CA LEU A 14 -17.18 8.47 3.76
C LEU A 14 -16.17 9.60 3.53
N LYS A 15 -15.27 9.79 4.49
CA LYS A 15 -14.22 10.81 4.46
C LYS A 15 -12.86 10.16 4.72
N TYR A 16 -11.87 10.50 3.92
CA TYR A 16 -10.49 10.12 4.17
C TYR A 16 -9.87 11.08 5.20
N ILE A 17 -9.29 10.50 6.26
CA ILE A 17 -8.74 11.24 7.42
C ILE A 17 -7.31 11.75 7.12
N THR A 18 -6.66 11.15 6.14
CA THR A 18 -5.30 11.49 5.71
C THR A 18 -5.26 11.74 4.22
N GLU A 19 -4.64 12.85 3.81
CA GLU A 19 -4.29 13.14 2.42
C GLU A 19 -2.78 13.44 2.37
N ASN A 20 -2.05 12.81 1.44
CA ASN A 20 -0.60 13.02 1.25
C ASN A 20 0.21 12.92 2.57
N ASN A 21 -0.13 11.96 3.43
CA ASN A 21 0.50 11.73 4.73
C ASN A 21 0.36 12.90 5.76
N SER A 22 -0.58 13.82 5.52
CA SER A 22 -1.00 14.83 6.49
C SER A 22 -2.42 14.52 6.98
N VAL A 23 -2.64 14.66 8.29
CA VAL A 23 -3.97 14.47 8.89
C VAL A 23 -4.80 15.70 8.57
N THR A 24 -5.88 15.49 7.82
CA THR A 24 -6.81 16.57 7.40
C THR A 24 -7.89 16.82 8.45
N ASP A 25 -8.23 15.82 9.24
CA ASP A 25 -9.26 15.89 10.28
C ASP A 25 -8.82 15.16 11.56
N TRP A 26 -8.53 15.93 12.60
CA TRP A 26 -8.04 15.40 13.87
C TRP A 26 -9.14 14.77 14.73
N ASP A 27 -10.37 15.27 14.60
CA ASP A 27 -11.51 14.77 15.39
C ASP A 27 -11.93 13.38 14.88
N GLU A 28 -11.90 13.18 13.56
CA GLU A 28 -12.13 11.85 12.96
C GLU A 28 -10.97 10.88 13.24
N LEU A 29 -9.73 11.36 13.30
CA LEU A 29 -8.58 10.53 13.70
C LEU A 29 -8.73 10.02 15.14
N GLU A 30 -9.17 10.87 16.06
CA GLU A 30 -9.44 10.49 17.45
C GLU A 30 -10.53 9.41 17.53
N LYS A 31 -11.64 9.56 16.78
CA LYS A 31 -12.68 8.53 16.70
C LYS A 31 -12.15 7.20 16.15
N LEU A 32 -11.27 7.26 15.15
CA LEU A 32 -10.63 6.06 14.59
C LEU A 32 -9.81 5.34 15.67
N TRP A 33 -8.99 6.05 16.43
CA TRP A 33 -8.21 5.47 17.51
C TRP A 33 -9.07 4.96 18.66
N HIS A 34 -10.15 5.66 19.01
CA HIS A 34 -11.12 5.18 19.99
C HIS A 34 -11.70 3.82 19.56
N HIS A 35 -12.10 3.68 18.30
CA HIS A 35 -12.57 2.39 17.78
C HIS A 35 -11.47 1.32 17.79
N ALA A 36 -10.23 1.68 17.41
CA ALA A 36 -9.12 0.74 17.44
C ALA A 36 -8.85 0.19 18.85
N PHE A 37 -8.77 1.06 19.86
CA PHE A 37 -8.51 0.63 21.24
C PHE A 37 -9.69 -0.12 21.86
N TYR A 38 -10.89 0.47 21.84
CA TYR A 38 -12.03 -0.03 22.61
C TYR A 38 -12.86 -1.08 21.86
N ASN A 39 -12.97 -1.00 20.54
CA ASN A 39 -13.85 -1.89 19.77
C ASN A 39 -13.09 -3.04 19.10
N GLU A 40 -11.92 -2.77 18.50
CA GLU A 40 -11.14 -3.82 17.82
C GLU A 40 -10.24 -4.56 18.81
N LEU A 41 -9.40 -3.84 19.55
CA LEU A 41 -8.45 -4.44 20.49
C LEU A 41 -9.08 -4.77 21.85
N CYS A 42 -10.20 -4.14 22.19
CA CYS A 42 -10.87 -4.27 23.50
C CYS A 42 -9.92 -4.01 24.70
N VAL A 43 -9.02 -3.03 24.57
CA VAL A 43 -8.03 -2.66 25.60
C VAL A 43 -8.25 -1.25 26.14
N ALA A 44 -7.80 -1.02 27.38
CA ALA A 44 -7.73 0.29 27.99
C ALA A 44 -6.40 0.98 27.58
N PRO A 45 -6.41 2.00 26.71
CA PRO A 45 -5.19 2.62 26.21
C PRO A 45 -4.29 3.18 27.33
N GLU A 46 -4.86 3.56 28.47
CA GLU A 46 -4.15 4.04 29.65
C GLU A 46 -3.26 2.99 30.34
N GLU A 47 -3.46 1.70 30.07
CA GLU A 47 -2.67 0.61 30.65
C GLU A 47 -1.58 0.09 29.70
N HIS A 48 -1.52 0.58 28.45
CA HIS A 48 -0.68 0.00 27.40
C HIS A 48 0.21 1.03 26.70
N PRO A 49 1.55 0.84 26.68
CA PRO A 49 2.43 1.61 25.81
C PRO A 49 2.03 1.47 24.34
N VAL A 50 2.01 2.57 23.60
CA VAL A 50 1.64 2.59 22.19
C VAL A 50 2.88 2.79 21.33
N LEU A 51 3.06 1.91 20.33
CA LEU A 51 3.99 2.13 19.22
C LEU A 51 3.17 2.58 18.01
N LEU A 52 3.47 3.77 17.51
CA LEU A 52 2.80 4.35 16.34
C LEU A 52 3.78 4.42 15.18
N SER A 53 3.43 3.82 14.04
CA SER A 53 4.18 3.97 12.81
C SER A 53 3.83 5.30 12.12
N ASP A 54 4.83 6.07 11.70
CA ASP A 54 4.67 7.36 11.04
C ASP A 54 5.65 7.48 9.87
N ALA A 55 5.26 8.15 8.78
CA ALA A 55 6.15 8.27 7.64
C ALA A 55 7.29 9.27 7.90
N ALA A 56 8.43 9.07 7.22
CA ALA A 56 9.64 9.86 7.43
C ALA A 56 9.46 11.38 7.16
N ILE A 57 8.52 11.72 6.27
CA ILE A 57 8.27 13.09 5.80
C ILE A 57 7.18 13.82 6.59
N THR A 58 6.57 13.19 7.59
CA THR A 58 5.50 13.81 8.40
C THR A 58 6.03 15.06 9.11
N PRO A 59 5.39 16.25 8.95
CA PRO A 59 5.82 17.47 9.62
C PRO A 59 5.76 17.34 11.15
N ASN A 60 6.72 17.96 11.86
CA ASN A 60 6.79 17.90 13.33
C ASN A 60 5.48 18.35 14.00
N VAL A 61 4.79 19.36 13.45
CA VAL A 61 3.49 19.84 13.95
C VAL A 61 2.44 18.72 13.97
N CYS A 62 2.42 17.85 12.94
CA CYS A 62 1.53 16.70 12.91
C CYS A 62 1.94 15.66 13.97
N ARG A 63 3.25 15.43 14.16
CA ARG A 63 3.76 14.47 15.17
C ARG A 63 3.43 14.93 16.60
N GLU A 64 3.59 16.21 16.87
CA GLU A 64 3.22 16.85 18.14
C GLU A 64 1.73 16.68 18.42
N LYS A 65 0.87 16.92 17.43
CA LYS A 65 -0.58 16.79 17.63
C LYS A 65 -1.05 15.33 17.79
N LYS A 66 -0.46 14.38 17.06
CA LYS A 66 -0.66 12.93 17.29
C LYS A 66 -0.29 12.55 18.73
N THR A 67 0.88 13.03 19.18
CA THR A 67 1.38 12.80 20.54
C THR A 67 0.46 13.41 21.59
N GLN A 68 0.01 14.65 21.37
CA GLN A 68 -0.91 15.36 22.26
C GLN A 68 -2.21 14.55 22.44
N ILE A 69 -2.84 14.11 21.35
CA ILE A 69 -4.10 13.34 21.44
C ILE A 69 -3.88 12.03 22.20
N LEU A 70 -2.81 11.30 21.93
CA LEU A 70 -2.55 10.02 22.61
C LEU A 70 -2.30 10.18 24.11
N PHE A 71 -1.57 11.22 24.54
CA PHE A 71 -1.33 11.45 25.96
C PHE A 71 -2.50 12.16 26.67
N GLU A 72 -3.11 13.16 26.06
CA GLU A 72 -4.12 13.99 26.72
C GLU A 72 -5.54 13.41 26.63
N ALA A 73 -5.90 12.80 25.49
CA ALA A 73 -7.23 12.22 25.31
C ALA A 73 -7.28 10.74 25.75
N PHE A 74 -6.27 9.95 25.35
CA PHE A 74 -6.23 8.51 25.63
C PHE A 74 -5.39 8.11 26.84
N ASN A 75 -4.68 9.06 27.47
CA ASN A 75 -3.87 8.83 28.67
C ASN A 75 -2.85 7.69 28.55
N VAL A 76 -2.28 7.48 27.37
CA VAL A 76 -1.32 6.38 27.16
C VAL A 76 -0.11 6.52 28.09
N PRO A 77 0.38 5.43 28.70
CA PRO A 77 1.47 5.48 29.68
C PRO A 77 2.82 5.78 29.03
N ALA A 78 3.00 5.41 27.76
CA ALA A 78 4.18 5.70 26.97
C ALA A 78 3.85 5.65 25.47
N LEU A 79 4.57 6.45 24.67
CA LEU A 79 4.43 6.50 23.22
C LEU A 79 5.81 6.41 22.57
N TYR A 80 5.93 5.56 21.55
CA TYR A 80 7.07 5.56 20.63
C TYR A 80 6.59 5.74 19.19
N MET A 81 7.09 6.77 18.52
CA MET A 81 6.79 7.02 17.10
C MET A 81 7.94 6.50 16.23
N ALA A 82 7.71 5.37 15.58
CA ALA A 82 8.68 4.72 14.70
C ALA A 82 8.46 5.13 13.25
N ASN A 83 9.54 5.23 12.48
CA ASN A 83 9.45 5.46 11.04
C ASN A 83 8.97 4.18 10.35
N GLN A 84 7.88 4.26 9.56
CA GLN A 84 7.30 3.12 8.83
C GLN A 84 8.36 2.33 8.07
N SER A 85 9.22 3.02 7.31
CA SER A 85 10.25 2.35 6.52
C SER A 85 11.38 1.77 7.39
N VAL A 86 11.65 2.33 8.56
CA VAL A 86 12.61 1.69 9.48
C VAL A 86 12.03 0.40 10.06
N LEU A 87 10.72 0.36 10.32
CA LEU A 87 10.05 -0.85 10.81
C LEU A 87 10.06 -1.96 9.76
N SER A 88 9.76 -1.67 8.49
CA SER A 88 9.82 -2.66 7.42
C SER A 88 11.25 -3.15 7.17
N LEU A 89 12.25 -2.27 7.24
CA LEU A 89 13.65 -2.69 7.12
C LEU A 89 14.01 -3.71 8.21
N PHE A 90 13.59 -3.45 9.45
CA PHE A 90 13.80 -4.35 10.58
C PHE A 90 13.00 -5.65 10.50
N SER A 91 11.77 -5.66 9.97
CA SER A 91 11.02 -6.90 9.77
C SER A 91 11.77 -7.85 8.85
N SER A 92 12.48 -7.30 7.85
CA SER A 92 13.29 -8.09 6.92
C SER A 92 14.62 -8.60 7.49
N GLY A 93 14.92 -8.36 8.77
CA GLY A 93 16.16 -8.76 9.43
C GLY A 93 17.40 -8.00 8.96
N ARG A 94 17.23 -6.88 8.25
CA ARG A 94 18.31 -6.05 7.72
C ARG A 94 18.48 -4.79 8.56
N THR A 95 19.73 -4.38 8.77
CA THR A 95 20.07 -3.13 9.48
C THR A 95 20.46 -1.99 8.53
N THR A 96 20.65 -2.31 7.24
CA THR A 96 21.04 -1.37 6.17
C THR A 96 20.33 -1.76 4.87
N GLY A 97 19.69 -0.79 4.22
CA GLY A 97 19.00 -1.00 2.94
C GLY A 97 18.32 0.28 2.45
N ILE A 98 17.80 0.20 1.24
CA ILE A 98 16.88 1.20 0.67
C ILE A 98 15.50 0.55 0.58
N GLU A 99 14.48 1.24 1.05
CA GLU A 99 13.11 0.76 0.98
C GLU A 99 12.30 1.58 0.00
N LEU A 100 11.57 0.90 -0.88
CA LEU A 100 10.47 1.51 -1.63
C LEU A 100 9.18 1.10 -0.95
N GLU A 101 8.55 2.04 -0.25
CA GLU A 101 7.24 1.85 0.36
C GLU A 101 6.19 2.42 -0.58
N SER A 102 5.24 1.59 -1.03
CA SER A 102 4.18 2.00 -1.96
C SER A 102 2.80 1.59 -1.43
N GLY A 103 2.09 2.57 -0.84
CA GLY A 103 0.74 2.44 -0.32
C GLY A 103 -0.36 2.84 -1.32
N ASP A 104 -1.57 3.08 -0.80
CA ASP A 104 -2.75 3.43 -1.61
C ASP A 104 -2.72 4.86 -2.17
N GLY A 105 -2.07 5.78 -1.44
CA GLY A 105 -2.00 7.19 -1.82
C GLY A 105 -0.59 7.80 -1.76
N LEU A 106 0.43 7.05 -1.36
CA LEU A 106 1.82 7.51 -1.30
C LEU A 106 2.78 6.37 -1.64
N SER A 107 3.72 6.63 -2.53
CA SER A 107 4.88 5.82 -2.84
C SER A 107 6.14 6.62 -2.51
N HIS A 108 6.91 6.19 -1.53
CA HIS A 108 8.15 6.85 -1.14
C HIS A 108 9.32 5.87 -1.16
N THR A 109 10.38 6.25 -1.87
CA THR A 109 11.66 5.57 -1.81
C THR A 109 12.47 6.17 -0.66
N VAL A 110 12.57 5.45 0.46
CA VAL A 110 13.46 5.81 1.56
C VAL A 110 14.83 5.21 1.32
N PRO A 111 15.79 6.08 0.99
CA PRO A 111 16.95 6.25 1.84
C PRO A 111 16.95 7.73 2.24
N ILE A 112 15.94 8.10 3.02
CA ILE A 112 15.58 9.47 3.41
C ILE A 112 15.77 10.49 2.26
N TYR A 113 14.90 10.49 1.24
CA TYR A 113 14.44 11.73 0.58
C TYR A 113 13.28 11.52 -0.43
N GLU A 114 12.19 12.30 -0.26
CA GLU A 114 11.01 12.56 -1.11
C GLU A 114 10.05 11.39 -1.47
N GLY A 115 8.75 11.61 -1.21
CA GLY A 115 7.65 10.67 -1.47
C GLY A 115 6.61 11.26 -2.43
N TYR A 116 6.00 10.40 -3.26
CA TYR A 116 5.03 10.76 -4.30
C TYR A 116 3.84 9.80 -4.30
N GLY A 117 2.62 10.32 -4.26
CA GLY A 117 1.41 9.49 -4.33
C GLY A 117 1.00 9.16 -5.75
N LEU A 118 1.02 7.88 -6.11
CA LEU A 118 0.54 7.43 -7.42
C LEU A 118 -0.93 6.97 -7.30
N PRO A 119 -1.91 7.77 -7.75
CA PRO A 119 -3.33 7.42 -7.69
C PRO A 119 -3.70 6.39 -8.78
N LEU A 120 -3.19 5.16 -8.65
CA LEU A 120 -3.38 4.10 -9.64
C LEU A 120 -4.84 3.73 -9.87
N THR A 121 -5.65 3.76 -8.81
CA THR A 121 -7.08 3.45 -8.92
C THR A 121 -7.79 4.48 -9.81
N GLU A 122 -7.46 5.77 -9.70
CA GLU A 122 -7.99 6.82 -10.58
C GLU A 122 -7.49 6.67 -12.02
N TYR A 123 -6.22 6.29 -12.18
CA TYR A 123 -5.68 6.03 -13.50
C TYR A 123 -6.38 4.86 -14.19
N LEU A 124 -6.66 3.77 -13.45
CA LEU A 124 -7.41 2.63 -13.96
C LEU A 124 -8.84 3.04 -14.36
N ILE A 125 -9.52 3.86 -13.57
CA ILE A 125 -10.84 4.41 -13.92
C ILE A 125 -10.76 5.19 -15.24
N ARG A 126 -9.72 6.02 -15.42
CA ARG A 126 -9.55 6.83 -16.63
C ARG A 126 -9.37 5.97 -17.88
N ILE A 127 -8.48 4.98 -17.85
CA ILE A 127 -8.24 4.09 -19.00
C ILE A 127 -9.43 3.16 -19.28
N LEU A 128 -10.19 2.76 -18.26
CA LEU A 128 -11.45 2.01 -18.45
C LEU A 128 -12.54 2.90 -19.06
N THR A 129 -12.58 4.18 -18.71
CA THR A 129 -13.49 5.17 -19.30
C THR A 129 -13.21 5.38 -20.79
N GLU A 130 -11.94 5.38 -21.20
CA GLU A 130 -11.56 5.42 -22.64
C GLU A 130 -12.12 4.23 -23.44
N ARG A 131 -12.32 3.08 -22.79
CA ARG A 131 -12.97 1.90 -23.40
C ARG A 131 -14.50 1.92 -23.34
N GLY A 132 -15.09 2.91 -22.69
CA GLY A 132 -16.55 3.05 -22.56
C GLY A 132 -17.14 2.46 -21.28
N TYR A 133 -16.32 2.07 -20.29
CA TYR A 133 -16.78 1.68 -18.96
C TYR A 133 -16.76 2.89 -18.02
N TYR A 134 -17.92 3.31 -17.53
CA TYR A 134 -18.04 4.52 -16.72
C TYR A 134 -18.24 4.16 -15.24
N PHE A 135 -17.21 4.39 -14.43
CA PHE A 135 -17.27 4.27 -12.97
C PHE A 135 -17.24 5.68 -12.38
N ARG A 136 -18.33 6.10 -11.73
CA ARG A 136 -18.52 7.49 -11.24
C ARG A 136 -18.72 7.59 -9.75
N THR A 137 -19.24 6.54 -9.13
CA THR A 137 -19.58 6.52 -7.71
C THR A 137 -18.40 6.06 -6.88
N THR A 138 -18.36 6.47 -5.61
CA THR A 138 -17.40 5.93 -4.63
C THR A 138 -17.54 4.41 -4.47
N ALA A 139 -18.74 3.89 -4.69
CA ALA A 139 -19.03 2.48 -4.66
C ALA A 139 -18.32 1.69 -5.76
N GLU A 140 -18.33 2.24 -6.97
CA GLU A 140 -17.68 1.69 -8.15
C GLU A 140 -16.15 1.83 -8.10
N ARG A 141 -15.65 2.90 -7.46
CA ARG A 141 -14.21 3.09 -7.22
C ARG A 141 -13.59 1.89 -6.48
N GLU A 142 -14.29 1.35 -5.48
CA GLU A 142 -13.86 0.14 -4.76
C GLU A 142 -13.84 -1.11 -5.63
N ILE A 143 -14.78 -1.22 -6.56
CA ILE A 143 -14.79 -2.32 -7.52
C ILE A 143 -13.56 -2.24 -8.42
N VAL A 144 -13.21 -1.03 -8.86
CA VAL A 144 -12.00 -0.80 -9.66
C VAL A 144 -10.72 -1.06 -8.85
N ARG A 145 -10.72 -0.77 -7.53
CA ARG A 145 -9.62 -1.12 -6.63
C ARG A 145 -9.46 -2.65 -6.50
N ASP A 146 -10.53 -3.39 -6.28
CA ASP A 146 -10.50 -4.86 -6.22
C ASP A 146 -10.05 -5.48 -7.56
N MET A 147 -10.55 -4.92 -8.67
CA MET A 147 -10.16 -5.28 -10.03
C MET A 147 -8.67 -5.04 -10.28
N LYS A 148 -8.12 -3.91 -9.82
CA LYS A 148 -6.69 -3.61 -9.84
C LYS A 148 -5.89 -4.68 -9.11
N GLU A 149 -6.25 -4.96 -7.86
CA GLU A 149 -5.53 -5.91 -7.00
C GLU A 149 -5.57 -7.36 -7.55
N LYS A 150 -6.68 -7.78 -8.15
CA LYS A 150 -6.83 -9.15 -8.68
C LYS A 150 -6.27 -9.36 -10.08
N LEU A 151 -6.33 -8.35 -10.95
CA LEU A 151 -6.07 -8.53 -12.38
C LEU A 151 -4.80 -7.85 -12.87
N CYS A 152 -4.35 -6.76 -12.24
CA CYS A 152 -3.17 -6.03 -12.70
C CYS A 152 -1.88 -6.79 -12.39
N TYR A 153 -0.87 -6.54 -13.22
CA TYR A 153 0.48 -7.10 -13.09
C TYR A 153 1.47 -6.20 -13.80
N VAL A 154 2.74 -6.23 -13.39
CA VAL A 154 3.80 -5.46 -14.04
C VAL A 154 4.38 -6.29 -15.18
N ALA A 155 4.40 -5.71 -16.39
CA ALA A 155 5.08 -6.31 -17.53
C ALA A 155 6.60 -6.16 -17.36
N LEU A 156 7.35 -7.23 -17.70
CA LEU A 156 8.80 -7.14 -17.75
C LEU A 156 9.19 -6.17 -18.88
N ASP A 157 8.86 -6.46 -20.13
CA ASP A 157 9.03 -5.52 -21.24
C ASP A 157 7.68 -4.94 -21.67
N PHE A 158 7.44 -3.68 -21.31
CA PHE A 158 6.17 -3.01 -21.58
C PHE A 158 5.86 -2.92 -23.08
N GLU A 159 6.84 -2.60 -23.91
CA GLU A 159 6.64 -2.39 -25.35
C GLU A 159 6.33 -3.72 -26.04
N GLN A 160 7.04 -4.79 -25.66
CA GLN A 160 6.77 -6.14 -26.16
C GLN A 160 5.38 -6.64 -25.71
N GLU A 161 4.99 -6.38 -24.47
CA GLU A 161 3.68 -6.78 -23.93
C GLU A 161 2.55 -6.02 -24.65
N MET A 162 2.74 -4.74 -24.97
CA MET A 162 1.81 -3.94 -25.77
C MET A 162 1.60 -4.53 -27.17
N GLN A 163 2.66 -4.96 -27.84
CA GLN A 163 2.57 -5.61 -29.16
C GLN A 163 1.85 -6.97 -29.08
N THR A 164 2.10 -7.72 -28.01
CA THR A 164 1.44 -9.00 -27.75
C THR A 164 -0.06 -8.80 -27.48
N ALA A 165 -0.43 -7.78 -26.71
CA ALA A 165 -1.83 -7.43 -26.46
C ALA A 165 -2.56 -6.92 -27.70
N ALA A 166 -1.86 -6.29 -28.65
CA ALA A 166 -2.44 -5.88 -29.92
C ALA A 166 -2.68 -7.06 -30.88
N SER A 167 -1.86 -8.12 -30.78
CA SER A 167 -1.93 -9.29 -31.67
C SER A 167 -2.73 -10.46 -31.08
N SER A 168 -2.92 -10.50 -29.75
CA SER A 168 -3.54 -11.61 -29.03
C SER A 168 -4.57 -11.15 -28.02
N SER A 169 -5.75 -11.78 -28.04
CA SER A 169 -6.80 -11.58 -27.04
C SER A 169 -6.59 -12.41 -25.76
N SER A 170 -5.56 -13.26 -25.72
CA SER A 170 -5.30 -14.16 -24.57
C SER A 170 -4.94 -13.45 -23.27
N LEU A 171 -4.47 -12.19 -23.35
CA LEU A 171 -4.16 -11.36 -22.18
C LEU A 171 -5.42 -10.77 -21.53
N GLY A 172 -6.55 -10.81 -22.25
CA GLY A 172 -7.86 -10.41 -21.77
C GLY A 172 -8.35 -11.32 -20.63
N LYS A 173 -8.73 -10.72 -19.51
CA LYS A 173 -9.46 -11.38 -18.43
C LYS A 173 -10.82 -10.74 -18.25
N ILE A 174 -11.79 -11.57 -17.90
CA ILE A 174 -13.15 -11.15 -17.58
C ILE A 174 -13.24 -10.94 -16.08
N TYR A 175 -13.83 -9.81 -15.67
CA TYR A 175 -14.17 -9.48 -14.30
C TYR A 175 -15.69 -9.39 -14.19
N GLU A 176 -16.28 -10.11 -13.24
CA GLU A 176 -17.72 -10.06 -12.98
C GLU A 176 -18.03 -8.93 -11.99
N LEU A 177 -18.85 -7.97 -12.42
CA LEU A 177 -19.33 -6.89 -11.57
C LEU A 177 -20.42 -7.40 -10.60
N PRO A 178 -20.67 -6.71 -9.47
CA PRO A 178 -21.69 -7.12 -8.49
C PRO A 178 -23.12 -7.19 -9.03
N ASP A 179 -23.41 -6.56 -10.17
CA ASP A 179 -24.70 -6.62 -10.87
C ASP A 179 -24.79 -7.81 -11.85
N GLY A 180 -23.74 -8.62 -11.96
CA GLY A 180 -23.62 -9.76 -12.88
C GLY A 180 -23.13 -9.37 -14.27
N GLN A 181 -22.80 -8.09 -14.53
CA GLN A 181 -22.24 -7.67 -15.81
C GLN A 181 -20.75 -8.03 -15.90
N GLU A 182 -20.34 -8.59 -17.04
CA GLU A 182 -18.94 -8.94 -17.30
C GLU A 182 -18.18 -7.79 -17.97
N VAL A 183 -17.04 -7.42 -17.40
CA VAL A 183 -16.10 -6.42 -17.94
C VAL A 183 -14.85 -7.13 -18.43
N THR A 184 -14.48 -6.92 -19.69
CA THR A 184 -13.25 -7.50 -20.25
C THR A 184 -12.11 -6.49 -20.17
N ILE A 185 -11.04 -6.87 -19.49
CA ILE A 185 -9.85 -6.04 -19.28
C ILE A 185 -8.66 -6.75 -19.92
N SER A 186 -7.89 -6.04 -20.75
CA SER A 186 -6.75 -6.61 -21.47
C SER A 186 -5.48 -5.85 -21.13
N ASN A 187 -5.08 -4.89 -21.96
CA ASN A 187 -3.83 -4.15 -21.79
C ASN A 187 -3.84 -3.21 -20.57
N GLU A 188 -5.01 -2.82 -20.07
CA GLU A 188 -5.13 -2.00 -18.86
C GLU A 188 -4.51 -2.68 -17.64
N ARG A 189 -4.47 -4.02 -17.63
CA ARG A 189 -3.90 -4.84 -16.56
C ARG A 189 -2.44 -4.50 -16.29
N PHE A 190 -1.65 -4.25 -17.33
CA PHE A 190 -0.23 -3.91 -17.19
C PHE A 190 0.07 -2.44 -17.49
N ARG A 191 -0.79 -1.74 -18.24
CA ARG A 191 -0.69 -0.29 -18.42
C ARG A 191 -0.90 0.48 -17.13
N CYS A 192 -1.83 0.05 -16.28
CA CYS A 192 -2.09 0.71 -14.99
C CYS A 192 -0.83 0.77 -14.11
N PRO A 193 -0.19 -0.37 -13.75
CA PRO A 193 1.02 -0.35 -12.92
C PRO A 193 2.26 0.16 -13.66
N GLU A 194 2.25 0.30 -15.00
CA GLU A 194 3.36 0.96 -15.72
C GLU A 194 3.54 2.42 -15.27
N ALA A 195 2.50 3.07 -14.72
CA ALA A 195 2.61 4.40 -14.14
C ALA A 195 3.67 4.51 -13.01
N PHE A 196 4.06 3.40 -12.37
CA PHE A 196 5.21 3.39 -11.45
C PHE A 196 6.54 3.66 -12.15
N PHE A 197 6.72 3.12 -13.36
CA PHE A 197 7.95 3.25 -14.13
C PHE A 197 7.88 4.47 -15.06
N GLN A 198 6.69 4.85 -15.51
CA GLN A 198 6.44 5.98 -16.39
C GLN A 198 5.31 6.87 -15.84
N PRO A 199 5.59 7.76 -14.87
CA PRO A 199 4.59 8.67 -14.29
C PRO A 199 3.95 9.63 -15.32
N SER A 200 4.59 9.82 -16.47
CA SER A 200 4.03 10.57 -17.60
C SER A 200 2.67 10.03 -18.05
N PHE A 201 2.38 8.76 -17.82
CA PHE A 201 1.08 8.17 -18.11
C PHE A 201 -0.05 8.75 -17.28
N ILE A 202 0.21 9.18 -16.04
CA ILE A 202 -0.77 9.86 -15.20
C ILE A 202 -0.77 11.38 -15.40
N GLY A 203 0.14 11.91 -16.22
CA GLY A 203 0.33 13.34 -16.45
C GLY A 203 1.30 13.98 -15.45
N GLU A 204 2.12 13.17 -14.77
CA GLU A 204 3.18 13.67 -13.92
C GLU A 204 4.53 13.73 -14.65
N GLU A 205 5.30 14.78 -14.38
CA GLU A 205 6.67 14.93 -14.89
C GLU A 205 7.73 14.35 -13.94
N SER A 206 7.28 13.56 -12.95
CA SER A 206 8.15 12.89 -11.98
C SER A 206 8.91 11.72 -12.61
N LEU A 207 10.04 11.35 -11.99
CA LEU A 207 10.83 10.19 -12.38
C LEU A 207 10.16 8.90 -11.91
N GLY A 208 10.38 7.81 -12.64
CA GLY A 208 9.87 6.50 -12.25
C GLY A 208 10.48 5.99 -10.94
N VAL A 209 9.83 5.02 -10.30
CA VAL A 209 10.31 4.44 -9.02
C VAL A 209 11.72 3.88 -9.12
N HIS A 210 12.06 3.28 -10.27
CA HIS A 210 13.38 2.74 -10.55
C HIS A 210 14.49 3.80 -10.61
N GLU A 211 14.21 4.94 -11.24
CA GLU A 211 15.11 6.08 -11.29
C GLU A 211 15.23 6.75 -9.92
N ASN A 212 14.13 6.83 -9.16
CA ASN A 212 14.14 7.36 -7.80
C ASN A 212 15.02 6.52 -6.87
N VAL A 213 14.89 5.19 -6.92
CA VAL A 213 15.78 4.24 -6.21
C VAL A 213 17.24 4.46 -6.61
N TYR A 214 17.53 4.55 -7.90
CA TYR A 214 18.89 4.77 -8.40
C TYR A 214 19.48 6.11 -7.94
N ASN A 215 18.75 7.21 -8.13
CA ASN A 215 19.16 8.56 -7.75
C ASN A 215 19.39 8.67 -6.24
N SER A 216 18.55 8.02 -5.47
CA SER A 216 18.64 7.94 -4.03
C SER A 216 19.92 7.23 -3.58
N ILE A 217 20.27 6.09 -4.18
CA ILE A 217 21.56 5.41 -3.93
C ILE A 217 22.75 6.27 -4.39
N MET A 218 22.61 7.00 -5.50
CA MET A 218 23.66 7.89 -6.02
C MET A 218 23.91 9.13 -5.15
N LYS A 219 22.94 9.55 -4.33
CA LYS A 219 23.13 10.60 -3.32
C LYS A 219 23.90 10.11 -2.09
N CYS A 220 23.92 8.80 -1.83
CA CYS A 220 24.68 8.20 -0.73
C CYS A 220 26.19 8.14 -1.01
N ASP A 221 26.99 7.97 0.04
CA ASP A 221 28.44 7.78 -0.06
C ASP A 221 28.79 6.54 -0.88
N VAL A 222 29.84 6.61 -1.70
CA VAL A 222 30.25 5.56 -2.65
C VAL A 222 30.51 4.23 -1.96
N ASP A 223 31.02 4.27 -0.72
CA ASP A 223 31.38 3.09 0.05
C ASP A 223 30.17 2.23 0.44
N ILE A 224 28.99 2.85 0.63
CA ILE A 224 27.77 2.13 1.04
C ILE A 224 26.87 1.75 -0.14
N ARG A 225 27.09 2.30 -1.34
CA ARG A 225 26.20 2.07 -2.50
C ARG A 225 26.09 0.60 -2.88
N ARG A 226 27.21 -0.13 -2.83
CA ARG A 226 27.22 -1.57 -3.15
C ARG A 226 26.29 -2.34 -2.21
N ASP A 227 26.32 -2.00 -0.93
CA ASP A 227 25.52 -2.68 0.08
C ASP A 227 24.05 -2.27 -0.05
N LEU A 228 23.75 -1.02 -0.40
CA LEU A 228 22.39 -0.55 -0.72
C LEU A 228 21.78 -1.25 -1.94
N TYR A 229 22.52 -1.37 -3.06
CA TYR A 229 22.05 -2.10 -4.24
C TYR A 229 21.81 -3.58 -3.97
N SER A 230 22.54 -4.17 -3.03
CA SER A 230 22.34 -5.56 -2.63
C SER A 230 21.18 -5.77 -1.65
N ASN A 231 20.61 -4.68 -1.11
CA ASN A 231 19.56 -4.68 -0.10
C ASN A 231 18.48 -3.66 -0.46
N ILE A 232 17.87 -3.82 -1.64
CA ILE A 232 16.66 -3.09 -2.01
C ILE A 232 15.47 -3.87 -1.45
N LEU A 233 14.79 -3.29 -0.47
CA LEU A 233 13.57 -3.82 0.11
C LEU A 233 12.36 -3.18 -0.56
N LEU A 234 11.38 -3.99 -0.92
CA LEU A 234 10.10 -3.55 -1.46
C LEU A 234 9.04 -3.77 -0.39
N SER A 235 8.25 -2.74 -0.10
CA SER A 235 7.20 -2.80 0.92
C SER A 235 5.93 -2.05 0.47
N GLY A 236 4.80 -2.43 1.06
CA GLY A 236 3.50 -1.82 0.78
C GLY A 236 2.66 -2.57 -0.25
N GLY A 237 1.34 -2.45 -0.15
CA GLY A 237 0.40 -3.24 -0.95
C GLY A 237 0.57 -3.05 -2.47
N SER A 238 1.07 -1.90 -2.91
CA SER A 238 1.28 -1.64 -4.33
C SER A 238 2.57 -2.26 -4.89
N THR A 239 3.51 -2.74 -4.07
CA THR A 239 4.64 -3.54 -4.57
C THR A 239 4.27 -5.02 -4.78
N MET A 240 3.08 -5.43 -4.34
CA MET A 240 2.58 -6.81 -4.48
C MET A 240 2.09 -7.16 -5.89
N PHE A 241 2.20 -6.26 -6.87
CA PHE A 241 1.85 -6.59 -8.25
C PHE A 241 2.75 -7.72 -8.78
N PRO A 242 2.18 -8.77 -9.38
CA PRO A 242 2.99 -9.83 -9.99
C PRO A 242 3.97 -9.25 -11.02
N GLY A 243 5.24 -9.62 -10.93
CA GLY A 243 6.31 -9.15 -11.83
C GLY A 243 6.94 -7.81 -11.44
N PHE A 244 6.47 -7.14 -10.36
CA PHE A 244 7.03 -5.87 -9.91
C PHE A 244 8.51 -6.02 -9.54
N THR A 245 8.84 -7.01 -8.70
CA THR A 245 10.21 -7.29 -8.23
C THR A 245 11.17 -7.59 -9.39
N ASP A 246 10.75 -8.41 -10.36
CA ASP A 246 11.58 -8.76 -11.53
C ASP A 246 11.85 -7.55 -12.43
N ARG A 247 10.81 -6.74 -12.70
CA ARG A 247 10.95 -5.50 -13.46
C ARG A 247 11.87 -4.52 -12.74
N MET A 248 11.65 -4.32 -11.46
CA MET A 248 12.44 -3.43 -10.61
C MET A 248 13.92 -3.85 -10.64
N GLN A 249 14.22 -5.15 -10.50
CA GLN A 249 15.58 -5.68 -10.61
C GLN A 249 16.23 -5.36 -11.96
N ARG A 250 15.50 -5.59 -13.06
CA ARG A 250 15.99 -5.37 -14.41
C ARG A 250 16.31 -3.89 -14.66
N GLU A 251 15.42 -2.99 -14.26
CA GLU A 251 15.58 -1.55 -14.44
C GLU A 251 16.75 -1.00 -13.60
N VAL A 252 16.86 -1.35 -12.31
CA VAL A 252 18.04 -0.90 -11.52
C VAL A 252 19.32 -1.49 -12.08
N THR A 253 19.31 -2.75 -12.54
CA THR A 253 20.51 -3.38 -13.11
C THR A 253 20.96 -2.68 -14.39
N ALA A 254 20.02 -2.19 -15.20
CA ALA A 254 20.34 -1.42 -16.40
C ALA A 254 20.95 -0.05 -16.07
N LEU A 255 20.54 0.57 -14.96
CA LEU A 255 21.06 1.87 -14.50
C LEU A 255 22.35 1.75 -13.68
N ALA A 256 22.54 0.66 -12.93
CA ALA A 256 23.66 0.47 -12.03
C ALA A 256 24.97 0.13 -12.76
N PRO A 257 26.14 0.48 -12.19
CA PRO A 257 27.43 0.03 -12.73
C PRO A 257 27.53 -1.49 -12.75
N SER A 258 28.07 -2.06 -13.83
CA SER A 258 28.10 -3.50 -14.16
C SER A 258 28.75 -4.44 -13.11
N ALA A 259 29.35 -3.87 -12.06
CA ALA A 259 30.08 -4.58 -11.02
C ALA A 259 29.22 -4.97 -9.80
N VAL A 260 27.94 -4.57 -9.76
CA VAL A 260 27.09 -4.74 -8.57
C VAL A 260 26.03 -5.82 -8.81
N LYS A 261 25.99 -6.83 -7.92
CA LYS A 261 24.89 -7.81 -7.89
C LYS A 261 23.71 -7.21 -7.16
N ILE A 262 22.61 -7.00 -7.88
CA ILE A 262 21.37 -6.47 -7.32
C ILE A 262 20.50 -7.62 -6.83
N LYS A 263 20.04 -7.51 -5.58
CA LYS A 263 19.00 -8.39 -5.02
C LYS A 263 17.84 -7.49 -4.61
N SER A 264 16.75 -7.58 -5.35
CA SER A 264 15.42 -7.17 -4.91
C SER A 264 14.70 -8.43 -4.47
N GLY A 265 14.25 -8.45 -3.23
CA GLY A 265 13.45 -9.55 -2.71
C GLY A 265 12.20 -8.97 -2.07
N ASP A 266 11.07 -9.62 -2.32
CA ASP A 266 9.93 -9.54 -1.42
C ASP A 266 10.33 -10.17 -0.08
N GLU A 267 9.61 -9.86 1.01
CA GLU A 267 9.86 -10.43 2.34
C GLU A 267 10.21 -11.92 2.21
N ALA A 268 11.47 -12.25 2.54
CA ALA A 268 12.02 -13.56 2.27
C ALA A 268 11.41 -14.54 3.27
N GLN A 269 10.56 -15.43 2.77
CA GLN A 269 10.10 -16.66 3.42
C GLN A 269 11.23 -17.30 4.23
N ASN A 270 11.22 -17.09 5.54
CA ASN A 270 12.09 -17.78 6.45
C ASN A 270 11.33 -19.03 6.91
N PRO A 271 11.89 -20.26 6.84
CA PRO A 271 11.17 -21.48 7.21
C PRO A 271 10.80 -21.59 8.71
N GLU A 272 11.23 -20.64 9.55
CA GLU A 272 10.74 -20.48 10.93
C GLU A 272 9.46 -19.61 11.02
N GLU A 273 9.01 -19.03 9.91
CA GLU A 273 7.75 -18.25 9.84
C GLU A 273 6.51 -19.13 9.68
N GLU A 274 6.65 -20.42 9.35
CA GLU A 274 5.48 -21.31 9.27
C GLU A 274 4.75 -21.45 10.62
N GLU A 275 5.42 -21.25 11.76
CA GLU A 275 4.80 -21.17 13.09
C GLU A 275 4.25 -19.78 13.45
N ILE A 276 4.78 -18.69 12.88
CA ILE A 276 4.32 -17.32 13.21
C ILE A 276 3.19 -16.87 12.25
N GLN A 277 3.24 -17.26 10.98
CA GLN A 277 2.14 -17.10 10.03
C GLN A 277 0.96 -17.99 10.39
N THR A 278 1.16 -19.23 10.86
CA THR A 278 0.03 -20.04 11.39
C THR A 278 -0.55 -19.43 12.64
N VAL A 279 0.22 -18.81 13.54
CA VAL A 279 -0.34 -18.13 14.72
C VAL A 279 -1.13 -16.86 14.34
N ASN A 280 -0.68 -16.09 13.34
CA ASN A 280 -1.41 -14.92 12.84
C ASN A 280 -2.63 -15.29 11.96
N GLU A 281 -2.56 -16.35 11.15
CA GLU A 281 -3.71 -16.90 10.43
C GLU A 281 -4.68 -17.62 11.38
N GLU A 282 -4.22 -18.29 12.43
CA GLU A 282 -5.11 -18.86 13.46
C GLU A 282 -5.76 -17.77 14.31
N ALA A 283 -5.07 -16.67 14.60
CA ALA A 283 -5.67 -15.50 15.25
C ALA A 283 -6.70 -14.81 14.33
N SER A 284 -6.37 -14.61 13.05
CA SER A 284 -7.27 -14.04 12.03
C SER A 284 -8.46 -14.96 11.72
N ASN A 285 -8.25 -16.28 11.69
CA ASN A 285 -9.30 -17.26 11.46
C ASN A 285 -10.14 -17.50 12.72
N ARG A 286 -9.59 -17.36 13.94
CA ARG A 286 -10.38 -17.31 15.18
C ARG A 286 -11.27 -16.07 15.24
N LEU A 287 -10.75 -14.92 14.81
CA LEU A 287 -11.54 -13.69 14.62
C LEU A 287 -12.67 -13.87 13.59
N LYS A 288 -12.44 -14.64 12.52
CA LYS A 288 -13.47 -14.96 11.51
C LYS A 288 -14.45 -16.05 11.94
N SER A 289 -14.04 -17.00 12.78
CA SER A 289 -14.88 -18.12 13.23
C SER A 289 -15.78 -17.77 14.41
N ASP A 290 -15.38 -16.83 15.26
CA ASP A 290 -16.16 -16.42 16.43
C ASP A 290 -17.29 -15.41 16.12
N CYS A 291 -17.38 -14.92 14.87
CA CYS A 291 -18.55 -14.17 14.37
C CYS A 291 -19.81 -15.02 14.13
N ARG A 292 -19.83 -16.29 14.55
CA ARG A 292 -21.03 -17.15 14.52
C ARG A 292 -21.46 -17.58 15.91
N LEU A 293 -21.90 -16.66 16.75
CA LEU A 293 -22.89 -16.83 17.82
C LEU A 293 -22.98 -15.46 18.53
N ILE A 294 -24.06 -14.69 18.42
CA ILE A 294 -25.23 -14.79 19.31
C ILE A 294 -26.40 -14.00 18.70
N GLN A 295 -27.58 -14.59 18.81
CA GLN A 295 -28.89 -14.12 18.34
C GLN A 295 -29.41 -12.88 19.07
N ILE A 296 -30.18 -12.09 18.30
CA ILE A 296 -31.39 -11.33 18.65
C ILE A 296 -32.05 -11.78 19.97
N LEU A 297 -32.42 -10.85 20.86
CA LEU A 297 -33.72 -10.84 21.57
C LEU A 297 -34.05 -9.45 22.21
N ARG A 298 -35.08 -8.80 21.64
CA ARG A 298 -36.16 -7.95 22.22
C ARG A 298 -35.77 -6.65 22.96
N GLY A 299 -36.46 -5.51 22.80
CA GLY A 299 -37.83 -5.23 22.37
C GLY A 299 -38.64 -4.57 23.50
N THR A 300 -39.51 -3.61 23.14
CA THR A 300 -40.46 -2.82 23.97
C THR A 300 -39.84 -1.61 24.70
N SER A 301 -40.34 -0.37 24.63
CA SER A 301 -41.62 0.19 24.15
C SER A 301 -41.37 1.57 23.53
#